data_AF-A0A817KA04-F1
#
_entry.id   AF-A0A817KA04-F1
#
_cell.length_a   1.000
_cell.length_b   1.000
_cell.length_c   1.000
_cell.angle_alpha   90.00
_cell.angle_beta   90.00
_cell.angle_gamma   90.00
#
_symmetry.space_group_name_H-M   'P 1'
#
loop_
_entity.id
_entity.type
_entity.pdbx_description
1 polymer ?
#
loop_
_entity_poly.entity_id
_entity_poly.type
_entity_poly.pdbx_seq_one_letter_code
_entity_poly.pdbx_strand_id
1 'polypeptide(L)'
;MIGVLPIDKQNLKLPDDSTVNFTATIISKLTERLQDVISSLKEDEWNSFKDGLKTVICIQLLSQTYKKSNINPLELLLNASIQAERLDIAKRVLKLIENIQENKDIPESIWFELLVLDSPDNLIETIPIKQIPFEAYLKCAIKVVPVLIQFGNFVNQLSSHFDGAVKDNEFLIDLENIIFLLDFLRNKPSDDTNPDLKTIRTIIDASIPLRNKVGEYMSTLNVTINDFNSIRDIFILSAESCVLFHVKKEEFLHKLLTSGNKHRSVEFYTRWFLAFMTPNKKKQSILDDDEFKEFLKAWTTCFAHRSDSMIEIIKGIDVLISAIGDHSCSEHFIKHMIDLCFEQKSIIEKIENSVLLVQNPKFLSEFKLKYKTNVLSTYQNSLKELENPVNPLHILILIDDDTKYQNRFLHELIEMTCKDIIIDDDEILQDVFYQPSNRAFTYFVLFLPSFKTTHTRQYIVDKLLAQSISWEEIGMRWDDISAWERYTNEQRAVADKVWAHIRETSSKKFELVRLIKTENDKMQEKLEIIKMIPSCLDFYCSNATDKQQYKDLLQNIANSFTDKIIRTVVIPDDIEKLVPIAKRLDLYSKSNVWHLFRQQPMTCK
;
A
#
# COMPACT_ATOMS: atom_id res chain seq x y z
N MET A 1 64.10 0.82 57.51
CA MET A 1 63.16 1.95 57.80
C MET A 1 61.75 1.68 57.32
N ILE A 2 61.53 1.28 56.06
CA ILE A 2 60.17 1.11 55.48
C ILE A 2 59.31 0.11 56.26
N GLY A 3 59.87 -1.00 56.75
CA GLY A 3 59.14 -2.00 57.56
C GLY A 3 58.79 -1.61 59.00
N VAL A 4 59.22 -0.43 59.47
CA VAL A 4 59.05 0.05 60.86
C VAL A 4 58.12 1.27 60.92
N LEU A 5 57.41 1.58 59.83
CA LEU A 5 56.49 2.72 59.82
C LEU A 5 55.36 2.49 60.85
N PRO A 6 55.16 3.41 61.81
CA PRO A 6 54.22 3.27 62.92
C PRO A 6 52.80 3.61 62.45
N ILE A 7 52.37 2.99 61.37
CA ILE A 7 51.05 3.21 60.80
C ILE A 7 50.19 2.08 61.36
N ASP A 8 49.13 2.44 62.09
CA ASP A 8 48.16 1.46 62.59
C ASP A 8 47.54 0.74 61.40
N LYS A 9 48.04 -0.46 61.12
CA LYS A 9 47.72 -1.26 59.93
C LYS A 9 46.25 -1.65 59.87
N GLN A 10 45.51 -1.53 60.97
CA GLN A 10 44.10 -1.90 61.07
C GLN A 10 43.15 -0.69 60.95
N ASN A 11 43.63 0.54 61.13
CA ASN A 11 42.81 1.76 61.16
C ASN A 11 43.49 2.94 60.44
N LEU A 12 43.92 2.71 59.19
CA LEU A 12 44.56 3.74 58.37
C LEU A 12 43.54 4.84 58.03
N LYS A 13 43.52 5.92 58.82
CA LYS A 13 42.78 7.15 58.49
C LYS A 13 43.41 7.80 57.26
N LEU A 14 42.62 8.61 56.53
CA LEU A 14 43.11 9.37 55.38
C LEU A 14 44.42 10.09 55.76
N PRO A 15 45.50 9.90 54.99
CA PRO A 15 46.81 10.41 55.35
C PRO A 15 46.83 11.94 55.28
N ASP A 16 47.43 12.59 56.28
CA ASP A 16 47.68 14.03 56.23
C ASP A 16 48.76 14.37 55.18
N ASP A 17 48.82 15.65 54.77
CA ASP A 17 49.79 16.11 53.76
C ASP A 17 51.24 15.79 54.13
N SER A 18 51.57 15.73 55.42
CA SER A 18 52.91 15.38 55.90
C SER A 18 53.25 13.92 55.63
N THR A 19 52.31 13.02 55.90
CA THR A 19 52.41 11.58 55.65
C THR A 19 52.49 11.30 54.14
N VAL A 20 51.70 12.02 53.34
CA VAL A 20 51.74 11.93 51.87
C VAL A 20 53.09 12.42 51.34
N ASN A 21 53.58 13.58 51.75
CA ASN A 21 54.88 14.09 51.26
C ASN A 21 56.05 13.19 51.65
N PHE A 22 56.00 12.64 52.86
CA PHE A 22 57.01 11.69 53.34
C PHE A 22 57.02 10.40 52.53
N THR A 23 55.84 9.81 52.29
CA THR A 23 55.73 8.58 51.49
C THR A 23 56.09 8.82 50.02
N ALA A 24 55.76 9.97 49.43
CA ALA A 24 56.18 10.35 48.08
C ALA A 24 57.71 10.44 47.96
N THR A 25 58.37 10.99 48.97
CA THR A 25 59.85 11.05 49.04
C THR A 25 60.46 9.64 49.12
N ILE A 26 59.85 8.74 49.89
CA ILE A 26 60.29 7.34 49.96
C ILE A 26 60.13 6.67 48.59
N ILE A 27 58.98 6.81 47.94
CA ILE A 27 58.73 6.21 46.62
C ILE A 27 59.74 6.73 45.60
N SER A 28 59.94 8.05 45.50
CA SER A 28 60.91 8.64 44.58
C SER A 28 62.33 8.08 44.79
N LYS A 29 62.79 8.00 46.04
CA LYS A 29 64.11 7.43 46.36
C LYS A 29 64.21 5.92 46.09
N LEU A 30 63.13 5.19 46.33
CA LEU A 30 63.07 3.77 45.99
C LEU A 30 63.13 3.58 44.48
N THR A 31 62.41 4.37 43.70
CA THR A 31 62.42 4.26 42.23
C THR A 31 63.83 4.43 41.67
N GLU A 32 64.61 5.36 42.22
CA GLU A 32 65.99 5.62 41.78
C GLU A 32 66.99 4.52 42.19
N ARG A 33 66.77 3.85 43.34
CA ARG A 33 67.78 2.99 43.99
C ARG A 33 67.27 1.61 44.41
N LEU A 34 66.18 1.13 43.79
CA LEU A 34 65.49 -0.08 44.22
C LEU A 34 66.41 -1.31 44.24
N GLN A 35 67.24 -1.48 43.21
CA GLN A 35 68.19 -2.59 43.07
C GLN A 35 69.25 -2.57 44.20
N ASP A 36 69.78 -1.40 44.55
CA ASP A 36 70.74 -1.25 45.66
C ASP A 36 70.11 -1.66 46.99
N VAL A 37 68.86 -1.24 47.22
CA VAL A 37 68.13 -1.58 48.44
C VAL A 37 67.91 -3.09 48.52
N ILE A 38 67.42 -3.71 47.45
CA ILE A 38 67.12 -5.14 47.40
C ILE A 38 68.36 -6.01 47.57
N SER A 39 69.45 -5.66 46.91
CA SER A 39 70.71 -6.41 47.01
C SER A 39 71.36 -6.33 48.41
N SER A 40 70.92 -5.38 49.25
CA SER A 40 71.37 -5.23 50.63
C SER A 40 70.44 -5.88 51.68
N LEU A 41 69.26 -6.36 51.28
CA LEU A 41 68.30 -7.02 52.19
C LEU A 41 68.75 -8.43 52.54
N LYS A 42 68.71 -8.76 53.84
CA LYS A 42 68.83 -10.15 54.30
C LYS A 42 67.51 -10.91 54.15
N GLU A 43 67.59 -12.24 54.13
CA GLU A 43 66.42 -13.12 53.92
C GLU A 43 65.29 -12.88 54.94
N ASP A 44 65.64 -12.62 56.20
CA ASP A 44 64.71 -12.32 57.30
C ASP A 44 64.11 -10.90 57.23
N GLU A 45 64.70 -9.99 56.46
CA GLU A 45 64.27 -8.59 56.33
C GLU A 45 63.21 -8.39 55.23
N TRP A 46 63.05 -9.36 54.33
CA TRP A 46 62.13 -9.28 53.18
C TRP A 46 60.67 -9.07 53.57
N ASN A 47 60.17 -9.79 54.57
CA ASN A 47 58.78 -9.65 55.00
C ASN A 47 58.51 -8.24 55.54
N SER A 48 59.43 -7.70 56.32
CA SER A 48 59.35 -6.32 56.84
C SER A 48 59.42 -5.30 55.71
N PHE A 49 60.27 -5.53 54.71
CA PHE A 49 60.35 -4.68 53.52
C PHE A 49 59.04 -4.68 52.73
N LYS A 50 58.48 -5.86 52.41
CA LYS A 50 57.18 -6.02 51.72
C LYS A 50 56.04 -5.35 52.49
N ASP A 51 56.02 -5.50 53.80
CA ASP A 51 55.01 -4.90 54.68
C ASP A 51 55.11 -3.38 54.79
N GLY A 52 56.31 -2.83 54.70
CA GLY A 52 56.47 -1.39 54.61
C GLY A 52 56.12 -0.86 53.22
N LEU A 53 56.55 -1.57 52.17
CA LEU A 53 56.31 -1.18 50.78
C LEU A 53 54.81 -1.16 50.46
N LYS A 54 54.04 -2.17 50.89
CA LYS A 54 52.58 -2.17 50.72
C LYS A 54 51.92 -0.95 51.37
N THR A 55 52.43 -0.53 52.53
CA THR A 55 51.87 0.57 53.33
C THR A 55 52.16 1.91 52.66
N VAL A 56 53.39 2.09 52.18
CA VAL A 56 53.81 3.30 51.45
C VAL A 56 53.05 3.44 50.12
N ILE A 57 52.89 2.34 49.38
CA ILE A 57 52.08 2.32 48.14
C ILE A 57 50.61 2.64 48.46
N CYS A 58 50.02 1.99 49.46
CA CYS A 58 48.64 2.19 49.85
C CYS A 58 48.35 3.66 50.26
N ILE A 59 49.23 4.30 51.03
CA ILE A 59 49.09 5.72 51.41
C ILE A 59 49.11 6.64 50.19
N GLN A 60 50.01 6.39 49.24
CA GLN A 60 50.13 7.21 48.04
C GLN A 60 48.90 7.08 47.14
N LEU A 61 48.39 5.85 46.97
CA LEU A 61 47.16 5.58 46.22
C LEU A 61 45.91 6.19 46.87
N LEU A 62 45.87 6.26 48.21
CA LEU A 62 44.76 6.85 48.96
C LEU A 62 44.80 8.38 49.06
N SER A 63 45.93 9.01 48.70
CA SER A 63 46.07 10.46 48.78
C SER A 63 45.38 11.16 47.60
N GLN A 64 44.64 12.25 47.85
CA GLN A 64 44.06 13.08 46.79
C GLN A 64 45.12 13.67 45.83
N THR A 65 46.39 13.65 46.26
CA THR A 65 47.59 14.10 45.56
C THR A 65 48.03 13.16 44.43
N TYR A 66 47.51 11.93 44.36
CA TYR A 66 47.72 11.04 43.20
C TYR A 66 47.30 11.72 41.88
N LYS A 67 46.26 12.58 41.92
CA LYS A 67 45.81 13.36 40.75
C LYS A 67 46.77 14.48 40.32
N LYS A 68 47.79 14.82 41.13
CA LYS A 68 48.72 15.95 40.88
C LYS A 68 50.20 15.52 40.79
N SER A 69 50.55 14.30 41.19
CA SER A 69 51.93 13.83 41.17
C SER A 69 52.24 13.05 39.88
N ASN A 70 53.39 13.30 39.25
CA ASN A 70 53.87 12.56 38.06
C ASN A 70 54.45 11.17 38.40
N ILE A 71 54.36 10.71 39.65
CA ILE A 71 54.99 9.47 40.09
C ILE A 71 53.89 8.45 40.35
N ASN A 72 53.74 7.46 39.46
CA ASN A 72 52.84 6.34 39.70
C ASN A 72 53.52 5.36 40.70
N PRO A 73 53.01 5.21 41.94
CA PRO A 73 53.61 4.34 42.94
C PRO A 73 53.62 2.86 42.53
N LEU A 74 52.80 2.47 41.54
CA LEU A 74 52.74 1.12 40.99
C LEU A 74 53.90 0.84 40.00
N GLU A 75 54.60 1.85 39.49
CA GLU A 75 55.82 1.65 38.67
C GLU A 75 56.92 0.92 39.43
N LEU A 76 56.97 1.10 40.77
CA LEU A 76 57.89 0.35 41.61
C LEU A 76 57.69 -1.16 41.44
N LEU A 77 56.42 -1.60 41.38
CA LEU A 77 56.04 -2.99 41.20
C LEU A 77 56.43 -3.53 39.82
N LEU A 78 56.60 -2.67 38.82
CA LEU A 78 57.04 -3.04 37.47
C LEU A 78 58.55 -3.24 37.33
N ASN A 79 59.35 -2.87 38.34
CA ASN A 79 60.80 -3.03 38.32
C ASN A 79 61.23 -4.51 38.33
N ALA A 80 62.28 -4.84 37.55
CA ALA A 80 62.83 -6.18 37.42
C ALA A 80 63.37 -6.73 38.76
N SER A 81 63.90 -5.87 39.63
CA SER A 81 64.51 -6.25 40.91
C SER A 81 63.54 -6.91 41.90
N ILE A 82 62.24 -6.62 41.80
CA ILE A 82 61.19 -7.20 42.65
C ILE A 82 60.23 -8.11 41.88
N GLN A 83 60.57 -8.51 40.65
CA GLN A 83 59.68 -9.31 39.80
C GLN A 83 59.19 -10.59 40.49
N ALA A 84 60.05 -11.29 41.24
CA ALA A 84 59.70 -12.52 41.96
C ALA A 84 58.72 -12.30 43.13
N GLU A 85 58.73 -11.10 43.73
CA GLU A 85 57.94 -10.75 44.92
C GLU A 85 56.72 -9.87 44.59
N ARG A 86 56.63 -9.38 43.34
CA ARG A 86 55.61 -8.46 42.83
C ARG A 86 54.20 -8.89 43.22
N LEU A 87 53.88 -10.17 43.02
CA LEU A 87 52.57 -10.76 43.26
C LEU A 87 52.18 -10.70 44.75
N ASP A 88 53.09 -11.09 45.64
CA ASP A 88 52.86 -11.07 47.08
C ASP A 88 52.67 -9.64 47.59
N ILE A 89 53.46 -8.69 47.05
CA ILE A 89 53.32 -7.27 47.40
C ILE A 89 51.98 -6.71 46.92
N ALA A 90 51.57 -6.99 45.67
CA ALA A 90 50.27 -6.57 45.12
C ALA A 90 49.08 -7.12 45.92
N LYS A 91 49.08 -8.42 46.24
CA LYS A 91 48.09 -9.07 47.13
C LYS A 91 47.96 -8.38 48.47
N ARG A 92 49.09 -8.04 49.06
CA ARG A 92 49.14 -7.37 50.37
C ARG A 92 48.66 -5.93 50.31
N VAL A 93 48.86 -5.23 49.19
CA VAL A 93 48.31 -3.89 48.95
C VAL A 93 46.79 -3.97 48.79
N LEU A 94 46.29 -4.86 47.93
CA LEU A 94 44.84 -5.07 47.73
C LEU A 94 44.14 -5.40 49.03
N LYS A 95 44.63 -6.38 49.78
CA LYS A 95 44.05 -6.77 51.08
C LYS A 95 44.07 -5.63 52.08
N LEU A 96 45.10 -4.78 52.06
CA LEU A 96 45.17 -3.61 52.93
C LEU A 96 44.11 -2.57 52.54
N ILE A 97 43.95 -2.30 51.25
CA ILE A 97 42.93 -1.39 50.73
C ILE A 97 41.51 -1.91 51.02
N GLU A 98 41.25 -3.20 50.82
CA GLU A 98 39.96 -3.84 51.14
C GLU A 98 39.59 -3.69 52.62
N ASN A 99 40.58 -3.79 53.52
CA ASN A 99 40.36 -3.61 54.95
C ASN A 99 40.11 -2.15 55.35
N ILE A 100 40.49 -1.17 54.51
CA ILE A 100 40.30 0.28 54.76
C ILE A 100 38.91 0.76 54.26
N GLN A 101 37.94 -0.15 54.18
CA GLN A 101 36.61 -0.08 53.51
C GLN A 101 35.65 1.09 53.85
N GLU A 102 36.09 2.19 54.44
CA GLU A 102 35.26 3.37 54.75
C GLU A 102 35.27 4.49 53.69
N ASN A 103 36.09 4.47 52.64
CA ASN A 103 36.11 5.57 51.65
C ASN A 103 35.95 5.15 50.18
N LYS A 104 34.89 5.70 49.56
CA LYS A 104 34.50 5.59 48.15
C LYS A 104 35.42 6.36 47.18
N ASP A 105 36.65 6.67 47.58
CA ASP A 105 37.48 7.70 46.92
C ASP A 105 38.69 7.18 46.12
N ILE A 106 38.90 5.86 46.05
CA ILE A 106 39.92 5.30 45.16
C ILE A 106 39.38 5.28 43.72
N PRO A 107 40.04 5.95 42.76
CA PRO A 107 39.65 5.89 41.36
C PRO A 107 39.60 4.45 40.84
N GLU A 108 38.57 4.12 40.05
CA GLU A 108 38.40 2.77 39.45
C GLU A 108 39.67 2.29 38.73
N SER A 109 40.42 3.19 38.06
CA SER A 109 41.67 2.85 37.35
C SER A 109 42.75 2.23 38.26
N ILE A 110 42.84 2.68 39.52
CA ILE A 110 43.84 2.19 40.49
C ILE A 110 43.48 0.79 40.97
N TRP A 111 42.17 0.54 41.21
CA TRP A 111 41.69 -0.80 41.54
C TRP A 111 42.02 -1.79 40.43
N PHE A 112 41.80 -1.40 39.18
CA PHE A 112 42.12 -2.25 38.03
C PHE A 112 43.63 -2.50 37.89
N GLU A 113 44.49 -1.47 38.00
CA GLU A 113 45.95 -1.64 37.95
C GLU A 113 46.49 -2.59 39.04
N LEU A 114 45.91 -2.54 40.25
CA LEU A 114 46.29 -3.44 41.34
C LEU A 114 45.80 -4.89 41.13
N LEU A 115 44.58 -5.08 40.64
CA LEU A 115 44.02 -6.39 40.32
C LEU A 115 44.79 -7.06 39.17
N VAL A 116 45.28 -6.28 38.21
CA VAL A 116 46.16 -6.74 37.11
C VAL A 116 47.47 -7.30 37.65
N LEU A 117 48.03 -6.68 38.69
CA LEU A 117 49.28 -7.10 39.33
C LEU A 117 49.09 -8.33 40.25
N ASP A 118 47.87 -8.61 40.71
CA ASP A 118 47.52 -9.75 41.57
C ASP A 118 47.30 -11.06 40.79
N SER A 119 46.62 -11.00 39.65
CA SER A 119 46.60 -12.05 38.63
C SER A 119 45.72 -11.56 37.47
N PRO A 120 46.25 -11.40 36.25
CA PRO A 120 45.43 -11.11 35.08
C PRO A 120 44.30 -12.14 34.88
N ASP A 121 44.54 -13.39 35.29
CA ASP A 121 43.59 -14.50 35.17
C ASP A 121 42.38 -14.33 36.12
N ASN A 122 42.58 -13.75 37.31
CA ASN A 122 41.52 -13.55 38.30
C ASN A 122 40.56 -12.40 37.93
N LEU A 123 41.04 -11.40 37.17
CA LEU A 123 40.20 -10.28 36.74
C LEU A 123 39.10 -10.71 35.77
N ILE A 124 39.39 -11.69 34.93
CA ILE A 124 38.39 -12.29 34.05
C ILE A 124 37.36 -13.08 34.88
N GLU A 125 37.79 -13.80 35.91
CA GLU A 125 36.87 -14.52 36.80
C GLU A 125 36.00 -13.62 37.70
N THR A 126 36.37 -12.34 37.87
CA THR A 126 35.62 -11.37 38.69
C THR A 126 34.56 -10.58 37.94
N ILE A 127 34.47 -10.67 36.60
CA ILE A 127 33.31 -10.08 35.91
C ILE A 127 32.07 -10.91 36.29
N PRO A 128 31.04 -10.29 36.89
CA PRO A 128 29.88 -11.02 37.37
C PRO A 128 29.05 -11.51 36.17
N ILE A 129 28.73 -12.80 36.08
CA ILE A 129 28.10 -13.36 34.86
C ILE A 129 26.71 -13.94 35.08
N LYS A 130 26.27 -14.21 36.31
CA LYS A 130 25.01 -14.94 36.50
C LYS A 130 23.76 -14.10 36.13
N GLN A 131 23.13 -14.45 35.01
CA GLN A 131 21.87 -13.91 34.49
C GLN A 131 21.88 -12.40 34.22
N ILE A 132 23.01 -11.87 33.75
CA ILE A 132 23.11 -10.44 33.42
C ILE A 132 22.79 -10.18 31.93
N PRO A 133 22.23 -9.00 31.58
CA PRO A 133 22.12 -8.54 30.20
C PRO A 133 23.51 -8.36 29.55
N PHE A 134 23.60 -8.50 28.22
CA PHE A 134 24.85 -8.25 27.50
C PHE A 134 25.39 -6.83 27.76
N GLU A 135 24.50 -5.85 27.92
CA GLU A 135 24.90 -4.47 28.24
C GLU A 135 25.74 -4.38 29.52
N ALA A 136 25.33 -5.08 30.59
CA ALA A 136 26.06 -5.05 31.85
C ALA A 136 27.44 -5.70 31.71
N TYR A 137 27.52 -6.82 30.98
CA TYR A 137 28.77 -7.51 30.70
C TYR A 137 29.71 -6.63 29.87
N LEU A 138 29.22 -6.00 28.81
CA LEU A 138 30.03 -5.12 27.97
C LEU A 138 30.52 -3.89 28.73
N LYS A 139 29.68 -3.28 29.59
CA LYS A 139 30.11 -2.16 30.45
C LYS A 139 31.29 -2.57 31.35
N CYS A 140 31.27 -3.78 31.89
CA CYS A 140 32.38 -4.31 32.69
C CYS A 140 33.61 -4.62 31.81
N ALA A 141 33.44 -5.34 30.70
CA ALA A 141 34.52 -5.70 29.80
C ALA A 141 35.24 -4.47 29.24
N ILE A 142 34.51 -3.43 28.84
CA ILE A 142 35.08 -2.17 28.32
C ILE A 142 35.98 -1.47 29.35
N LYS A 143 35.67 -1.58 30.65
CA LYS A 143 36.51 -1.01 31.72
C LYS A 143 37.77 -1.83 31.97
N VAL A 144 37.71 -3.14 31.77
CA VAL A 144 38.77 -4.10 32.09
C VAL A 144 39.79 -4.25 30.96
N VAL A 145 39.33 -4.22 29.71
CA VAL A 145 40.14 -4.51 28.50
C VAL A 145 41.33 -3.56 28.28
N PRO A 146 41.23 -2.23 28.49
CA PRO A 146 42.37 -1.31 28.30
C PRO A 146 43.58 -1.65 29.16
N VAL A 147 43.34 -2.24 30.34
CA VAL A 147 44.40 -2.60 31.29
C VAL A 147 44.98 -3.98 30.97
N LEU A 148 44.14 -4.90 30.48
CA LEU A 148 44.54 -6.28 30.23
C LEU A 148 45.09 -6.54 28.82
N ILE A 149 44.87 -5.65 27.84
CA ILE A 149 45.45 -5.77 26.48
C ILE A 149 46.99 -5.75 26.48
N GLN A 150 47.62 -5.23 27.54
CA GLN A 150 49.07 -5.27 27.73
C GLN A 150 49.61 -6.69 27.98
N PHE A 151 48.73 -7.67 28.20
CA PHE A 151 49.08 -9.07 28.45
C PHE A 151 48.85 -9.91 27.17
N GLY A 152 49.92 -10.50 26.65
CA GLY A 152 49.90 -11.18 25.34
C GLY A 152 48.89 -12.35 25.20
N ASN A 153 48.44 -12.95 26.31
CA ASN A 153 47.46 -14.05 26.30
C ASN A 153 46.02 -13.62 26.60
N PHE A 154 45.80 -12.35 26.94
CA PHE A 154 44.50 -11.87 27.44
C PHE A 154 43.35 -12.08 26.44
N VAL A 155 43.58 -11.81 25.16
CA VAL A 155 42.56 -11.96 24.11
C VAL A 155 42.02 -13.40 24.06
N ASN A 156 42.92 -14.39 24.18
CA ASN A 156 42.55 -15.80 24.18
C ASN A 156 41.77 -16.20 25.45
N GLN A 157 42.16 -15.64 26.60
CA GLN A 157 41.47 -15.90 27.87
C GLN A 157 40.10 -15.24 27.93
N LEU A 158 39.98 -13.98 27.52
CA LEU A 158 38.70 -13.27 27.45
C LEU A 158 37.75 -13.93 26.44
N SER A 159 38.28 -14.39 25.29
CA SER A 159 37.50 -15.17 24.33
C SER A 159 36.99 -16.48 24.93
N SER A 160 37.86 -17.23 25.63
CA SER A 160 37.48 -18.49 26.26
C SER A 160 36.45 -18.30 27.38
N HIS A 161 36.59 -17.22 28.15
CA HIS A 161 35.66 -16.86 29.21
C HIS A 161 34.28 -16.45 28.66
N PHE A 162 34.25 -15.58 27.65
CA PHE A 162 33.00 -15.19 26.98
C PHE A 162 32.28 -16.43 26.42
N ASP A 163 33.00 -17.30 25.73
CA ASP A 163 32.46 -18.54 25.18
C ASP A 163 31.95 -19.50 26.28
N GLY A 164 32.64 -19.57 27.43
CA GLY A 164 32.20 -20.33 28.59
C GLY A 164 30.88 -19.80 29.17
N ALA A 165 30.84 -18.50 29.44
CA ALA A 165 29.65 -17.79 29.93
C ALA A 165 28.42 -17.99 29.03
N VAL A 166 28.61 -17.97 27.71
CA VAL A 166 27.53 -18.25 26.75
C VAL A 166 27.06 -19.71 26.81
N LYS A 167 27.99 -20.68 26.89
CA LYS A 167 27.64 -22.11 26.97
C LYS A 167 26.87 -22.45 28.24
N ASP A 168 27.26 -21.84 29.34
CA ASP A 168 26.70 -22.09 30.67
C ASP A 168 25.37 -21.36 30.91
N ASN A 169 24.82 -20.71 29.86
CA ASN A 169 23.57 -19.90 29.89
C ASN A 169 23.61 -18.79 30.94
N GLU A 170 24.77 -18.20 31.15
CA GLU A 170 24.92 -17.11 32.10
C GLU A 170 24.38 -15.79 31.52
N PHE A 171 24.28 -15.69 30.19
CA PHE A 171 23.61 -14.58 29.50
C PHE A 171 22.12 -14.83 29.27
N LEU A 172 21.32 -13.79 29.48
CA LEU A 172 19.94 -13.75 28.98
C LEU A 172 19.96 -13.47 27.47
N ILE A 173 19.50 -14.44 26.67
CA ILE A 173 19.38 -14.30 25.21
C ILE A 173 17.91 -14.09 24.88
N ASP A 174 17.58 -12.84 24.56
CA ASP A 174 16.26 -12.41 24.09
C ASP A 174 16.40 -11.40 22.94
N LEU A 175 15.26 -10.93 22.39
CA LEU A 175 15.27 -10.00 21.26
C LEU A 175 15.97 -8.67 21.59
N GLU A 176 15.78 -8.13 22.80
CA GLU A 176 16.36 -6.85 23.22
C GLU A 176 17.88 -6.95 23.35
N ASN A 177 18.36 -8.02 23.97
CA ASN A 177 19.78 -8.32 24.15
C ASN A 177 20.48 -8.58 22.80
N ILE A 178 19.83 -9.24 21.84
CA ILE A 178 20.38 -9.44 20.49
C ILE A 178 20.46 -8.11 19.74
N ILE A 179 19.42 -7.26 19.79
CA ILE A 179 19.44 -5.94 19.15
C ILE A 179 20.58 -5.09 19.71
N PHE A 180 20.67 -5.01 21.04
CA PHE A 180 21.73 -4.26 21.72
C PHE A 180 23.12 -4.74 21.27
N LEU A 181 23.33 -6.05 21.18
CA LEU A 181 24.59 -6.63 20.74
C LEU A 181 24.94 -6.25 19.30
N LEU A 182 23.97 -6.36 18.39
CA LEU A 182 24.18 -6.01 16.97
C LEU A 182 24.41 -4.51 16.78
N ASP A 183 23.71 -3.65 17.52
CA ASP A 183 23.96 -2.22 17.53
C ASP A 183 25.36 -1.89 18.06
N PHE A 184 25.81 -2.58 19.12
CA PHE A 184 27.16 -2.44 19.65
C PHE A 184 28.23 -2.82 18.62
N LEU A 185 28.02 -3.90 17.86
CA LEU A 185 28.94 -4.35 16.81
C LEU A 185 28.95 -3.40 15.61
N ARG A 186 27.79 -2.85 15.23
CA ARG A 186 27.62 -1.95 14.08
C ARG A 186 28.21 -0.56 14.29
N ASN A 187 28.09 0.00 15.50
CA ASN A 187 28.49 1.38 15.79
C ASN A 187 30.02 1.55 15.86
N LYS A 188 30.73 1.45 14.73
CA LYS A 188 32.17 1.73 14.61
C LYS A 188 32.45 3.20 14.97
N PRO A 189 33.14 3.53 16.08
CA PRO A 189 33.77 4.85 16.17
C PRO A 189 34.80 4.94 15.05
N SER A 190 35.11 6.14 14.56
CA SER A 190 36.17 6.37 13.56
C SER A 190 37.41 5.57 13.95
N ASP A 191 37.89 4.74 13.02
CA ASP A 191 38.79 3.58 13.24
C ASP A 191 40.08 3.83 14.03
N ASP A 192 40.41 5.09 14.36
CA ASP A 192 41.60 5.51 15.11
C ASP A 192 41.38 5.82 16.61
N THR A 193 40.16 5.76 17.15
CA THR A 193 39.88 6.33 18.49
C THR A 193 39.86 5.35 19.67
N ASN A 194 39.72 4.04 19.47
CA ASN A 194 39.74 3.07 20.59
C ASN A 194 40.06 1.61 20.16
N PRO A 195 41.33 1.13 20.24
CA PRO A 195 41.70 -0.24 19.91
C PRO A 195 41.09 -1.30 20.85
N ASP A 196 40.71 -0.92 22.07
CA ASP A 196 40.16 -1.82 23.09
C ASP A 196 38.74 -2.28 22.71
N LEU A 197 37.92 -1.36 22.21
CA LEU A 197 36.59 -1.67 21.70
C LEU A 197 36.62 -2.59 20.48
N LYS A 198 37.65 -2.44 19.63
CA LYS A 198 37.84 -3.32 18.47
C LYS A 198 38.07 -4.77 18.90
N THR A 199 38.90 -4.98 19.92
CA THR A 199 39.20 -6.30 20.49
C THR A 199 37.93 -6.99 21.03
N ILE A 200 37.12 -6.29 21.82
CA ILE A 200 35.86 -6.83 22.37
C ILE A 200 34.91 -7.24 21.23
N ARG A 201 34.77 -6.40 20.20
CA ARG A 201 33.91 -6.71 19.05
C ARG A 201 34.39 -7.93 18.27
N THR A 202 35.70 -8.05 18.05
CA THR A 202 36.27 -9.22 17.38
C THR A 202 36.01 -10.51 18.17
N ILE A 203 36.13 -10.48 19.50
CA ILE A 203 35.81 -11.63 20.36
C ILE A 203 34.34 -12.03 20.24
N ILE A 204 33.42 -11.07 20.36
CA ILE A 204 31.98 -11.32 20.28
C ILE A 204 31.61 -11.85 18.89
N ASP A 205 32.07 -11.19 17.83
CA ASP A 205 31.69 -11.56 16.47
C ASP A 205 32.26 -12.94 16.09
N ALA A 206 33.42 -13.32 16.63
CA ALA A 206 34.05 -14.64 16.42
C ALA A 206 33.45 -15.78 17.27
N SER A 207 32.63 -15.47 18.29
CA SER A 207 32.12 -16.48 19.24
C SER A 207 31.16 -17.47 18.57
N ILE A 208 31.62 -18.72 18.40
CA ILE A 208 30.79 -19.83 17.89
C ILE A 208 29.65 -20.18 18.87
N PRO A 209 29.88 -20.28 20.20
CA PRO A 209 28.81 -20.56 21.15
C PRO A 209 27.67 -19.54 21.10
N LEU A 210 28.00 -18.26 20.94
CA LEU A 210 27.00 -17.20 20.83
C LEU A 210 26.13 -17.39 19.58
N ARG A 211 26.75 -17.64 18.43
CA ARG A 211 26.03 -17.91 17.18
C ARG A 211 25.09 -19.11 17.32
N ASN A 212 25.57 -20.19 17.95
CA ASN A 212 24.76 -21.39 18.19
C ASN A 212 23.57 -21.09 19.08
N LYS A 213 23.78 -20.37 20.19
CA LYS A 213 22.73 -20.03 21.15
C LYS A 213 21.70 -19.06 20.58
N VAL A 214 22.13 -18.04 19.83
CA VAL A 214 21.23 -17.14 19.11
C VAL A 214 20.44 -17.91 18.05
N GLY A 215 21.08 -18.84 17.33
CA GLY A 215 20.41 -19.74 16.39
C GLY A 215 19.33 -20.61 17.06
N GLU A 216 19.67 -21.23 18.20
CA GLU A 216 18.74 -22.05 19.01
C GLU A 216 17.55 -21.22 19.49
N TYR A 217 17.80 -20.03 20.05
CA TYR A 217 16.76 -19.11 20.50
C TYR A 217 15.83 -18.70 19.36
N MET A 218 16.38 -18.20 18.25
CA MET A 218 15.57 -17.79 17.09
C MET A 218 14.76 -18.98 16.55
N SER A 219 15.33 -20.18 16.51
CA SER A 219 14.60 -21.37 16.03
C SER A 219 13.41 -21.77 16.91
N THR A 220 13.45 -21.48 18.22
CA THR A 220 12.43 -21.86 19.21
C THR A 220 11.51 -20.71 19.61
N LEU A 221 11.78 -19.48 19.14
CA LEU A 221 11.06 -18.28 19.47
C LEU A 221 9.56 -18.39 19.13
N ASN A 222 8.72 -18.18 20.15
CA ASN A 222 7.28 -18.07 19.97
C ASN A 222 6.90 -16.61 19.69
N VAL A 223 6.73 -16.28 18.41
CA VAL A 223 6.58 -14.90 17.93
C VAL A 223 5.14 -14.39 18.07
N THR A 224 5.00 -13.22 18.70
CA THR A 224 3.78 -12.42 18.75
C THR A 224 3.84 -11.26 17.75
N ILE A 225 2.69 -10.61 17.50
CA ILE A 225 2.61 -9.45 16.58
C ILE A 225 3.53 -8.30 17.03
N ASN A 226 3.76 -8.15 18.34
CA ASN A 226 4.59 -7.08 18.89
C ASN A 226 6.08 -7.29 18.63
N ASP A 227 6.51 -8.53 18.38
CA ASP A 227 7.92 -8.88 18.22
C ASP A 227 8.44 -8.60 16.81
N PHE A 228 7.57 -8.36 15.82
CA PHE A 228 7.96 -8.20 14.42
C PHE A 228 8.94 -7.06 14.16
N ASN A 229 8.76 -5.92 14.84
CA ASN A 229 9.69 -4.80 14.69
C ASN A 229 11.08 -5.15 15.23
N SER A 230 11.15 -5.80 16.38
CA SER A 230 12.42 -6.25 16.97
C SER A 230 13.13 -7.26 16.06
N ILE A 231 12.38 -8.22 15.51
CA ILE A 231 12.91 -9.20 14.54
C ILE A 231 13.42 -8.51 13.27
N ARG A 232 12.67 -7.54 12.74
CA ARG A 232 13.11 -6.74 11.58
C ARG A 232 14.43 -6.04 11.90
N ASP A 233 14.50 -5.37 13.03
CA ASP A 233 15.68 -4.60 13.42
C ASP A 233 16.91 -5.52 13.58
N ILE A 234 16.74 -6.74 14.13
CA ILE A 234 17.78 -7.78 14.16
C ILE A 234 18.34 -8.08 12.76
N PHE A 235 17.47 -8.34 11.77
CA PHE A 235 17.93 -8.65 10.41
C PHE A 235 18.56 -7.47 9.67
N ILE A 236 18.14 -6.23 9.98
CA ILE A 236 18.76 -5.02 9.41
C ILE A 236 20.16 -4.79 10.01
N LEU A 237 20.29 -5.00 11.32
CA LEU A 237 21.55 -4.75 12.03
C LEU A 237 22.61 -5.82 11.76
N SER A 238 22.21 -7.03 11.39
CA SER A 238 23.11 -8.17 11.18
C SER A 238 23.92 -8.12 9.88
N ALA A 239 23.71 -7.16 8.99
CA ALA A 239 24.38 -7.11 7.68
C ALA A 239 25.93 -7.15 7.77
N GLU A 240 26.51 -6.71 8.88
CA GLU A 240 27.96 -6.67 9.12
C GLU A 240 28.44 -7.63 10.23
N SER A 241 27.57 -8.47 10.80
CA SER A 241 27.90 -9.34 11.92
C SER A 241 27.62 -10.82 11.65
N CYS A 242 28.47 -11.68 12.18
CA CYS A 242 28.31 -13.12 12.11
C CYS A 242 27.38 -13.70 13.21
N VAL A 243 26.85 -12.88 14.12
CA VAL A 243 26.02 -13.36 15.26
C VAL A 243 24.80 -14.16 14.78
N LEU A 244 24.20 -13.79 13.64
CA LEU A 244 23.07 -14.51 13.04
C LEU A 244 23.48 -15.62 12.07
N PHE A 245 24.74 -16.07 12.04
CA PHE A 245 25.23 -17.03 11.03
C PHE A 245 24.40 -18.32 10.93
N HIS A 246 23.88 -18.83 12.05
CA HIS A 246 23.03 -20.03 12.08
C HIS A 246 21.53 -19.72 11.89
N VAL A 247 21.14 -18.46 11.76
CA VAL A 247 19.76 -18.03 11.52
C VAL A 247 19.56 -17.84 10.03
N LYS A 248 18.87 -18.79 9.39
CA LYS A 248 18.47 -18.67 8.00
C LYS A 248 17.28 -17.71 7.89
N LYS A 249 17.55 -16.46 7.49
CA LYS A 249 16.57 -15.37 7.36
C LYS A 249 15.30 -15.82 6.63
N GLU A 250 15.45 -16.40 5.45
CA GLU A 250 14.33 -16.81 4.61
C GLU A 250 13.45 -17.87 5.27
N GLU A 251 14.07 -18.98 5.72
CA GLU A 251 13.36 -20.07 6.41
C GLU A 251 12.64 -19.56 7.67
N PHE A 252 13.26 -18.64 8.41
CA PHE A 252 12.67 -18.05 9.59
C PHE A 252 11.45 -17.19 9.24
N LEU A 253 11.55 -16.28 8.27
CA LEU A 253 10.42 -15.43 7.85
C LEU A 253 9.26 -16.27 7.28
N HIS A 254 9.54 -17.31 6.49
CA HIS A 254 8.53 -18.26 6.04
C HIS A 254 7.88 -19.01 7.19
N LYS A 255 8.67 -19.44 8.18
CA LYS A 255 8.13 -20.05 9.40
C LYS A 255 7.22 -19.07 10.13
N LEU A 256 7.53 -17.78 10.21
CA LEU A 256 6.65 -16.80 10.86
C LEU A 256 5.30 -16.65 10.14
N LEU A 257 5.32 -16.66 8.81
CA LEU A 257 4.09 -16.60 8.00
C LEU A 257 3.22 -17.86 8.16
N THR A 258 3.86 -19.03 8.24
CA THR A 258 3.20 -20.35 8.09
C THR A 258 3.00 -21.11 9.40
N SER A 259 3.79 -20.84 10.44
CA SER A 259 3.68 -21.50 11.74
C SER A 259 2.52 -20.90 12.54
N GLY A 260 1.70 -21.76 13.16
CA GLY A 260 0.62 -21.36 14.07
C GLY A 260 -0.72 -21.07 13.37
N ASN A 261 -1.64 -22.03 13.50
CA ASN A 261 -3.07 -22.01 13.18
C ASN A 261 -3.49 -21.64 11.75
N LYS A 262 -4.42 -22.44 11.21
CA LYS A 262 -5.04 -22.25 9.88
C LYS A 262 -5.77 -20.90 9.69
N HIS A 263 -5.87 -20.06 10.74
CA HIS A 263 -6.62 -18.81 10.73
C HIS A 263 -5.90 -17.70 11.54
N ARG A 264 -4.82 -17.13 10.99
CA ARG A 264 -4.29 -15.85 11.47
C ARG A 264 -5.24 -14.71 11.08
N SER A 265 -5.29 -13.65 11.89
CA SER A 265 -6.11 -12.45 11.66
C SER A 265 -5.53 -11.57 10.54
N VAL A 266 -6.36 -10.69 9.99
CA VAL A 266 -5.91 -9.67 9.02
C VAL A 266 -4.84 -8.77 9.63
N GLU A 267 -5.02 -8.35 10.89
CA GLU A 267 -4.03 -7.54 11.61
C GLU A 267 -2.64 -8.20 11.62
N PHE A 268 -2.57 -9.52 11.86
CA PHE A 268 -1.32 -10.26 11.82
C PHE A 268 -0.63 -10.13 10.45
N TYR A 269 -1.37 -10.36 9.36
CA TYR A 269 -0.83 -10.28 8.00
C TYR A 269 -0.38 -8.86 7.65
N THR A 270 -1.17 -7.86 7.99
CA THR A 270 -0.84 -6.44 7.78
C THR A 270 0.42 -6.05 8.55
N ARG A 271 0.53 -6.42 9.83
CA ARG A 271 1.70 -6.11 10.67
C ARG A 271 2.95 -6.84 10.21
N TRP A 272 2.82 -8.09 9.78
CA TRP A 272 3.92 -8.84 9.19
C TRP A 272 4.42 -8.14 7.91
N PHE A 273 3.50 -7.74 7.02
CA PHE A 273 3.85 -7.03 5.78
C PHE A 273 4.61 -5.72 6.09
N LEU A 274 4.06 -4.90 6.98
CA LEU A 274 4.66 -3.62 7.38
C LEU A 274 5.99 -3.76 8.15
N ALA A 275 6.30 -4.94 8.66
CA ALA A 275 7.60 -5.19 9.27
C ALA A 275 8.62 -5.64 8.22
N PHE A 276 8.25 -6.56 7.32
CA PHE A 276 9.24 -7.29 6.53
C PHE A 276 9.28 -6.91 5.05
N MET A 277 8.20 -6.34 4.51
CA MET A 277 8.09 -5.97 3.09
C MET A 277 8.39 -4.50 2.84
N THR A 278 8.50 -3.70 3.89
CA THR A 278 8.66 -2.24 3.77
C THR A 278 10.04 -1.81 4.24
N PRO A 279 10.69 -0.88 3.53
CA PRO A 279 11.98 -0.34 3.97
C PRO A 279 11.84 0.40 5.30
N ASN A 280 12.89 0.38 6.12
CA ASN A 280 12.91 1.11 7.39
C ASN A 280 13.00 2.64 7.19
N LYS A 281 13.00 3.41 8.29
CA LYS A 281 13.13 4.89 8.25
C LYS A 281 14.39 5.40 7.52
N LYS A 282 15.45 4.58 7.43
CA LYS A 282 16.70 4.87 6.71
C LYS A 282 16.68 4.35 5.26
N LYS A 283 15.50 3.97 4.74
CA LYS A 283 15.29 3.34 3.43
C LYS A 283 16.07 2.03 3.22
N GLN A 284 16.39 1.33 4.30
CA GLN A 284 17.04 0.02 4.23
C GLN A 284 15.96 -1.06 4.18
N SER A 285 15.94 -1.84 3.11
CA SER A 285 15.09 -3.03 2.98
C SER A 285 15.81 -4.25 3.55
N ILE A 286 15.06 -5.16 4.16
CA ILE A 286 15.58 -6.49 4.54
C ILE A 286 15.53 -7.51 3.41
N LEU A 287 14.73 -7.22 2.37
CA LEU A 287 14.54 -8.06 1.19
C LEU A 287 15.07 -7.33 -0.03
N ASP A 288 15.77 -8.04 -0.91
CA ASP A 288 15.98 -7.58 -2.28
C ASP A 288 14.69 -7.72 -3.13
N ASP A 289 14.76 -7.26 -4.39
CA ASP A 289 13.59 -7.24 -5.28
C ASP A 289 13.05 -8.65 -5.62
N ASP A 290 13.89 -9.68 -5.61
CA ASP A 290 13.46 -11.06 -5.94
C ASP A 290 12.94 -11.78 -4.69
N GLU A 291 13.62 -11.61 -3.55
CA GLU A 291 13.11 -12.03 -2.23
C GLU A 291 11.74 -11.38 -1.95
N PHE A 292 11.55 -10.10 -2.28
CA PHE A 292 10.27 -9.42 -2.12
C PHE A 292 9.15 -10.12 -2.90
N LYS A 293 9.38 -10.50 -4.16
CA LYS A 293 8.35 -11.18 -4.97
C LYS A 293 7.99 -12.55 -4.39
N GLU A 294 8.99 -13.30 -3.94
CA GLU A 294 8.78 -14.61 -3.33
C GLU A 294 7.98 -14.50 -2.02
N PHE A 295 8.37 -13.59 -1.14
CA PHE A 295 7.66 -13.35 0.12
C PHE A 295 6.27 -12.77 -0.09
N LEU A 296 6.06 -11.93 -1.09
CA LEU A 296 4.75 -11.43 -1.46
C LEU A 296 3.81 -12.57 -1.87
N LYS A 297 4.30 -13.52 -2.66
CA LYS A 297 3.53 -14.71 -3.06
C LYS A 297 3.23 -15.61 -1.87
N ALA A 298 4.18 -15.83 -0.97
CA ALA A 298 3.97 -16.60 0.25
C ALA A 298 2.96 -15.94 1.18
N TRP A 299 3.07 -14.62 1.38
CA TRP A 299 2.17 -13.82 2.20
C TRP A 299 0.74 -13.86 1.67
N THR A 300 0.56 -13.63 0.36
CA THR A 300 -0.77 -13.65 -0.27
C THR A 300 -1.41 -15.03 -0.25
N THR A 301 -0.65 -16.11 -0.46
CA THR A 301 -1.17 -17.51 -0.38
C THR A 301 -1.81 -17.81 0.97
N CYS A 302 -1.37 -17.16 2.05
CA CYS A 302 -1.90 -17.36 3.39
C CYS A 302 -3.36 -16.92 3.54
N PHE A 303 -3.83 -15.90 2.81
CA PHE A 303 -5.18 -15.34 2.97
C PHE A 303 -5.99 -15.23 1.67
N ALA A 304 -5.37 -15.35 0.50
CA ALA A 304 -6.04 -15.13 -0.79
C ALA A 304 -7.18 -16.12 -1.10
N HIS A 305 -7.30 -17.23 -0.36
CA HIS A 305 -8.44 -18.14 -0.48
C HIS A 305 -9.64 -17.73 0.41
N ARG A 306 -9.48 -16.73 1.29
CA ARG A 306 -10.50 -16.23 2.22
C ARG A 306 -11.01 -14.87 1.75
N SER A 307 -12.23 -14.81 1.19
CA SER A 307 -12.83 -13.58 0.65
C SER A 307 -12.77 -12.44 1.67
N ASP A 308 -13.23 -12.66 2.90
CA ASP A 308 -13.26 -11.65 3.96
C ASP A 308 -11.88 -11.06 4.28
N SER A 309 -10.86 -11.91 4.39
CA SER A 309 -9.49 -11.46 4.67
C SER A 309 -8.90 -10.67 3.51
N MET A 310 -9.19 -11.08 2.27
CA MET A 310 -8.80 -10.35 1.07
C MET A 310 -9.48 -8.98 1.00
N ILE A 311 -10.79 -8.92 1.23
CA ILE A 311 -11.57 -7.67 1.25
C ILE A 311 -10.98 -6.69 2.27
N GLU A 312 -10.74 -7.13 3.51
CA GLU A 312 -10.15 -6.27 4.54
C GLU A 312 -8.72 -5.81 4.22
N ILE A 313 -7.91 -6.66 3.59
CA ILE A 313 -6.57 -6.27 3.13
C ILE A 313 -6.65 -5.24 2.01
N ILE A 314 -7.57 -5.39 1.06
CA ILE A 314 -7.77 -4.42 -0.02
C ILE A 314 -8.30 -3.09 0.51
N LYS A 315 -9.17 -3.09 1.53
CA LYS A 315 -9.58 -1.85 2.23
C LYS A 315 -8.37 -1.09 2.80
N GLY A 316 -7.37 -1.82 3.29
CA GLY A 316 -6.13 -1.26 3.83
C GLY A 316 -5.00 -1.07 2.81
N ILE A 317 -5.26 -1.27 1.51
CA ILE A 317 -4.19 -1.36 0.50
C ILE A 317 -3.40 -0.07 0.36
N ASP A 318 -4.05 1.09 0.54
CA ASP A 318 -3.39 2.39 0.45
C ASP A 318 -2.26 2.52 1.47
N VAL A 319 -2.50 2.06 2.70
CA VAL A 319 -1.49 2.06 3.77
C VAL A 319 -0.32 1.15 3.39
N LEU A 320 -0.59 -0.02 2.82
CA LEU A 320 0.44 -0.96 2.39
C LEU A 320 1.27 -0.40 1.23
N ILE A 321 0.63 0.17 0.21
CA ILE A 321 1.30 0.80 -0.94
C ILE A 321 2.17 1.97 -0.46
N SER A 322 1.63 2.85 0.38
CA SER A 322 2.37 3.99 0.93
C SER A 322 3.58 3.55 1.76
N ALA A 323 3.48 2.43 2.49
CA ALA A 323 4.58 1.92 3.29
C ALA A 323 5.72 1.34 2.45
N ILE A 324 5.44 0.80 1.25
CA ILE A 324 6.48 0.37 0.30
C ILE A 324 7.21 1.59 -0.30
N GLY A 325 6.49 2.69 -0.54
CA GLY A 325 7.02 3.91 -1.14
C GLY A 325 7.28 3.79 -2.65
N ASP A 326 8.13 4.67 -3.20
CA ASP A 326 8.48 4.75 -4.64
C ASP A 326 9.52 3.70 -5.08
N HIS A 327 9.50 2.51 -4.48
CA HIS A 327 10.35 1.40 -4.90
C HIS A 327 9.79 0.69 -6.16
N SER A 328 10.68 0.09 -6.95
CA SER A 328 10.34 -0.85 -8.04
C SER A 328 9.29 -1.89 -7.63
N CYS A 329 9.37 -2.35 -6.38
CA CYS A 329 8.46 -3.30 -5.76
C CYS A 329 7.01 -2.82 -5.63
N SER A 330 6.75 -1.51 -5.55
CA SER A 330 5.39 -0.96 -5.38
C SER A 330 4.51 -1.26 -6.59
N GLU A 331 5.06 -1.15 -7.80
CA GLU A 331 4.32 -1.49 -9.02
C GLU A 331 4.02 -2.98 -9.12
N HIS A 332 4.99 -3.82 -8.77
CA HIS A 332 4.79 -5.27 -8.74
C HIS A 332 3.73 -5.66 -7.71
N PHE A 333 3.77 -5.07 -6.52
CA PHE A 333 2.78 -5.27 -5.47
C PHE A 333 1.36 -4.91 -5.94
N ILE A 334 1.19 -3.71 -6.53
CA ILE A 334 -0.11 -3.27 -7.06
C ILE A 334 -0.64 -4.27 -8.08
N LYS A 335 0.17 -4.65 -9.07
CA LYS A 335 -0.22 -5.59 -10.13
C LYS A 335 -0.61 -6.95 -9.54
N HIS A 336 0.19 -7.49 -8.63
CA HIS A 336 -0.07 -8.77 -7.96
C HIS A 336 -1.38 -8.76 -7.16
N MET A 337 -1.63 -7.70 -6.39
CA MET A 337 -2.86 -7.58 -5.59
C MET A 337 -4.11 -7.41 -6.46
N ILE A 338 -3.99 -6.70 -7.58
CA ILE A 338 -5.06 -6.60 -8.59
C ILE A 338 -5.32 -7.97 -9.21
N ASP A 339 -4.27 -8.69 -9.63
CA ASP A 339 -4.40 -10.02 -10.23
C ASP A 339 -5.18 -10.98 -9.32
N LEU A 340 -4.84 -10.99 -8.03
CA LEU A 340 -5.57 -11.76 -7.02
C LEU A 340 -7.06 -11.39 -6.89
N CYS A 341 -7.42 -10.11 -7.08
CA CYS A 341 -8.82 -9.70 -7.06
C CYS A 341 -9.60 -10.35 -8.22
N PHE A 342 -8.98 -10.48 -9.39
CA PHE A 342 -9.60 -11.07 -10.59
C PHE A 342 -9.52 -12.60 -10.66
N GLU A 343 -8.58 -13.23 -9.93
CA GLU A 343 -8.51 -14.69 -9.81
C GLU A 343 -9.64 -15.28 -8.94
N GLN A 344 -10.23 -14.49 -8.05
CA GLN A 344 -11.33 -14.93 -7.21
C GLN A 344 -12.68 -14.91 -7.94
N LYS A 345 -13.59 -15.83 -7.56
CA LYS A 345 -14.87 -16.06 -8.26
C LYS A 345 -15.82 -14.86 -8.35
N SER A 346 -15.72 -13.88 -7.45
CA SER A 346 -16.67 -12.75 -7.39
C SER A 346 -15.92 -11.43 -7.32
N ILE A 347 -15.47 -10.89 -8.46
CA ILE A 347 -14.82 -9.57 -8.52
C ILE A 347 -15.75 -8.45 -8.02
N ILE A 348 -17.05 -8.60 -8.27
CA ILE A 348 -18.10 -7.65 -7.92
C ILE A 348 -18.15 -7.39 -6.42
N GLU A 349 -18.15 -8.45 -5.62
CA GLU A 349 -18.12 -8.36 -4.15
C GLU A 349 -16.92 -7.55 -3.66
N LYS A 350 -15.79 -7.59 -4.37
CA LYS A 350 -14.57 -6.86 -4.00
C LYS A 350 -14.69 -5.41 -4.42
N ILE A 351 -15.30 -5.14 -5.57
CA ILE A 351 -15.60 -3.77 -5.99
C ILE A 351 -16.45 -3.12 -4.89
N GLU A 352 -17.62 -3.69 -4.62
CA GLU A 352 -18.59 -3.19 -3.65
C GLU A 352 -18.00 -3.01 -2.25
N ASN A 353 -17.30 -4.03 -1.73
CA ASN A 353 -16.92 -4.04 -0.32
C ASN A 353 -15.53 -3.48 -0.03
N SER A 354 -14.61 -3.36 -1.00
CA SER A 354 -13.24 -2.91 -0.73
C SER A 354 -12.66 -1.93 -1.74
N VAL A 355 -12.70 -2.22 -3.05
CA VAL A 355 -12.00 -1.40 -4.07
C VAL A 355 -12.57 0.02 -4.13
N LEU A 356 -13.87 0.20 -3.91
CA LEU A 356 -14.49 1.54 -3.85
C LEU A 356 -13.95 2.44 -2.73
N LEU A 357 -13.27 1.88 -1.72
CA LEU A 357 -12.67 2.62 -0.62
C LEU A 357 -11.20 2.98 -0.87
N VAL A 358 -10.59 2.43 -1.92
CA VAL A 358 -9.19 2.67 -2.28
C VAL A 358 -9.02 4.04 -2.91
N GLN A 359 -7.98 4.77 -2.50
CA GLN A 359 -7.68 6.12 -2.97
C GLN A 359 -6.43 6.19 -3.87
N ASN A 360 -5.55 5.19 -3.83
CA ASN A 360 -4.31 5.20 -4.60
C ASN A 360 -4.57 5.27 -6.13
N PRO A 361 -4.16 6.36 -6.82
CA PRO A 361 -4.48 6.54 -8.23
C PRO A 361 -3.87 5.48 -9.16
N LYS A 362 -2.66 4.99 -8.84
CA LYS A 362 -1.97 3.97 -9.64
C LYS A 362 -2.71 2.63 -9.54
N PHE A 363 -3.12 2.24 -8.33
CA PHE A 363 -3.96 1.04 -8.12
C PHE A 363 -5.27 1.14 -8.90
N LEU A 364 -6.01 2.24 -8.75
CA LEU A 364 -7.30 2.43 -9.43
C LEU A 364 -7.16 2.44 -10.96
N SER A 365 -6.10 3.03 -11.49
CA SER A 365 -5.82 3.05 -12.93
C SER A 365 -5.52 1.65 -13.48
N GLU A 366 -4.64 0.90 -12.83
CA GLU A 366 -4.31 -0.48 -13.21
C GLU A 366 -5.52 -1.40 -13.06
N PHE A 367 -6.34 -1.20 -12.01
CA PHE A 367 -7.56 -1.97 -11.80
C PHE A 367 -8.55 -1.76 -12.95
N LYS A 368 -8.75 -0.52 -13.41
CA LYS A 368 -9.60 -0.22 -14.58
C LYS A 368 -9.12 -0.94 -15.84
N LEU A 369 -7.81 -0.92 -16.09
CA LEU A 369 -7.22 -1.60 -17.24
C LEU A 369 -7.46 -3.11 -17.19
N LYS A 370 -7.24 -3.72 -16.02
CA LYS A 370 -7.49 -5.15 -15.81
C LYS A 370 -8.98 -5.48 -15.91
N TYR A 371 -9.86 -4.65 -15.36
CA TYR A 371 -11.32 -4.79 -15.44
C TYR A 371 -11.82 -4.78 -16.88
N LYS A 372 -11.35 -3.82 -17.69
CA LYS A 372 -11.66 -3.76 -19.13
C LYS A 372 -11.24 -5.04 -19.86
N THR A 373 -10.04 -5.54 -19.54
CA THR A 373 -9.44 -6.68 -20.24
C THR A 373 -10.07 -8.01 -19.84
N ASN A 374 -10.41 -8.20 -18.57
CA ASN A 374 -10.88 -9.50 -18.04
C ASN A 374 -12.40 -9.60 -17.91
N VAL A 375 -13.08 -8.47 -17.65
CA VAL A 375 -14.53 -8.45 -17.45
C VAL A 375 -15.22 -7.94 -18.71
N LEU A 376 -14.95 -6.71 -19.15
CA LEU A 376 -15.72 -6.10 -20.24
C LEU A 376 -15.57 -6.82 -21.58
N SER A 377 -14.37 -7.30 -21.90
CA SER A 377 -14.11 -8.10 -23.12
C SER A 377 -14.99 -9.35 -23.21
N THR A 378 -15.29 -9.98 -22.07
CA THR A 378 -16.12 -11.20 -22.00
C THR A 378 -17.59 -10.90 -22.28
N TYR A 379 -18.06 -9.70 -21.90
CA TYR A 379 -19.48 -9.33 -21.97
C TYR A 379 -19.80 -8.33 -23.09
N GLN A 380 -18.83 -8.00 -23.96
CA GLN A 380 -18.92 -6.91 -24.94
C GLN A 380 -20.24 -6.89 -25.75
N ASN A 381 -20.73 -8.06 -26.16
CA ASN A 381 -21.95 -8.18 -26.97
C ASN A 381 -23.26 -8.06 -26.16
N SER A 382 -23.18 -8.20 -24.83
CA SER A 382 -24.33 -8.23 -23.91
C SER A 382 -24.41 -7.00 -23.00
N LEU A 383 -23.47 -6.05 -23.11
CA LEU A 383 -23.42 -4.87 -22.22
C LEU A 383 -24.69 -4.01 -22.26
N LYS A 384 -25.42 -4.02 -23.38
CA LYS A 384 -26.71 -3.33 -23.55
C LYS A 384 -27.87 -4.01 -22.82
N GLU A 385 -27.76 -5.29 -22.49
CA GLU A 385 -28.81 -6.09 -21.86
C GLU A 385 -28.86 -5.80 -20.34
N LEU A 386 -29.37 -4.64 -19.95
CA LEU A 386 -29.43 -4.23 -18.54
C LEU A 386 -30.47 -5.00 -17.71
N GLU A 387 -31.28 -5.86 -18.32
CA GLU A 387 -32.15 -6.80 -17.59
C GLU A 387 -31.39 -8.05 -17.14
N ASN A 388 -30.20 -8.30 -17.69
CA ASN A 388 -29.41 -9.48 -17.37
C ASN A 388 -28.65 -9.26 -16.04
N PRO A 389 -28.93 -10.03 -14.97
CA PRO A 389 -28.32 -9.82 -13.67
C PRO A 389 -26.82 -10.13 -13.63
N VAL A 390 -26.28 -10.85 -14.62
CA VAL A 390 -24.84 -11.10 -14.72
C VAL A 390 -24.10 -10.03 -15.54
N ASN A 391 -24.83 -9.09 -16.14
CA ASN A 391 -24.21 -8.02 -16.92
C ASN A 391 -23.38 -7.10 -15.98
N PRO A 392 -22.07 -6.90 -16.26
CA PRO A 392 -21.24 -6.07 -15.41
C PRO A 392 -21.74 -4.63 -15.29
N LEU A 393 -22.35 -4.05 -16.32
CA LEU A 393 -22.92 -2.71 -16.24
C LEU A 393 -24.16 -2.66 -15.33
N HIS A 394 -25.04 -3.67 -15.43
CA HIS A 394 -26.21 -3.79 -14.53
C HIS A 394 -25.76 -3.84 -13.06
N ILE A 395 -24.77 -4.67 -12.77
CA ILE A 395 -24.24 -4.82 -11.42
C ILE A 395 -23.62 -3.52 -10.90
N LEU A 396 -22.83 -2.81 -11.72
CA LEU A 396 -22.27 -1.51 -11.31
C LEU A 396 -23.35 -0.47 -11.01
N ILE A 397 -24.46 -0.47 -11.75
CA ILE A 397 -25.63 0.40 -11.49
C ILE A 397 -26.28 0.04 -10.16
N LEU A 398 -26.47 -1.26 -9.87
CA LEU A 398 -27.04 -1.68 -8.58
C LEU A 398 -26.17 -1.21 -7.40
N ILE A 399 -24.85 -1.35 -7.52
CA ILE A 399 -23.92 -0.84 -6.50
C ILE A 399 -24.05 0.69 -6.36
N ASP A 400 -24.18 1.42 -7.48
CA ASP A 400 -24.31 2.88 -7.47
C ASP A 400 -25.60 3.33 -6.77
N ASP A 401 -26.72 2.65 -7.05
CA ASP A 401 -28.02 2.88 -6.43
C ASP A 401 -28.02 2.59 -4.91
N ASP A 402 -27.29 1.56 -4.47
CA ASP A 402 -27.16 1.21 -3.05
C ASP A 402 -26.20 2.14 -2.29
N THR A 403 -25.24 2.77 -2.98
CA THR A 403 -24.32 3.73 -2.37
C THR A 403 -24.97 5.09 -2.14
N LYS A 404 -25.16 5.47 -0.86
CA LYS A 404 -25.72 6.79 -0.48
C LYS A 404 -24.88 8.00 -0.94
N TYR A 405 -23.63 7.79 -1.34
CA TYR A 405 -22.69 8.83 -1.72
C TYR A 405 -22.12 8.54 -3.10
N GLN A 406 -22.04 9.56 -3.95
CA GLN A 406 -21.45 9.45 -5.29
C GLN A 406 -19.99 9.01 -5.21
N ASN A 407 -19.72 7.75 -5.55
CA ASN A 407 -18.36 7.23 -5.61
C ASN A 407 -17.77 7.55 -6.99
N ARG A 408 -16.76 8.43 -7.01
CA ARG A 408 -16.11 8.85 -8.26
C ARG A 408 -15.55 7.67 -9.05
N PHE A 409 -14.93 6.70 -8.38
CA PHE A 409 -14.32 5.55 -9.06
C PHE A 409 -15.38 4.64 -9.68
N LEU A 410 -16.52 4.44 -9.01
CA LEU A 410 -17.66 3.71 -9.55
C LEU A 410 -18.21 4.37 -10.82
N HIS A 411 -18.41 5.69 -10.80
CA HIS A 411 -18.83 6.42 -11.99
C HIS A 411 -17.78 6.34 -13.13
N GLU A 412 -16.49 6.34 -12.81
CA GLU A 412 -15.43 6.12 -13.81
C GLU A 412 -15.51 4.71 -14.43
N LEU A 413 -15.85 3.68 -13.65
CA LEU A 413 -16.08 2.32 -14.17
C LEU A 413 -17.34 2.24 -15.05
N ILE A 414 -18.43 2.90 -14.65
CA ILE A 414 -19.67 2.97 -15.43
C ILE A 414 -19.40 3.69 -16.75
N GLU A 415 -18.81 4.89 -16.71
CA GLU A 415 -18.45 5.66 -17.91
C GLU A 415 -17.52 4.88 -18.84
N MET A 416 -16.51 4.20 -18.29
CA MET A 416 -15.61 3.35 -19.09
C MET A 416 -16.37 2.21 -19.75
N THR A 417 -17.29 1.56 -19.04
CA THR A 417 -18.12 0.48 -19.58
C THR A 417 -19.03 0.99 -20.69
N CYS A 418 -19.63 2.18 -20.50
CA CYS A 418 -20.49 2.82 -21.48
C CYS A 418 -19.76 3.20 -22.77
N LYS A 419 -18.48 3.59 -22.70
CA LYS A 419 -17.65 3.92 -23.87
C LYS A 419 -17.39 2.73 -24.79
N ASP A 420 -17.42 1.51 -24.25
CA ASP A 420 -17.23 0.29 -25.04
C ASP A 420 -18.54 -0.20 -25.69
N ILE A 421 -19.67 0.45 -25.37
CA ILE A 421 -20.98 0.19 -26.00
C ILE A 421 -21.11 1.06 -27.25
N ILE A 422 -21.21 0.42 -28.40
CA ILE A 422 -21.52 1.08 -29.68
C ILE A 422 -23.04 1.25 -29.77
N ILE A 423 -23.52 2.48 -29.92
CA ILE A 423 -24.95 2.78 -30.12
C ILE A 423 -25.10 3.47 -31.46
N ASP A 424 -25.85 2.85 -32.36
CA ASP A 424 -26.09 3.40 -33.69
C ASP A 424 -27.19 4.46 -33.65
N ASP A 425 -27.12 5.47 -34.53
CA ASP A 425 -28.13 6.54 -34.59
C ASP A 425 -29.54 6.00 -34.86
N ASP A 426 -29.64 5.00 -35.73
CA ASP A 426 -30.89 4.33 -36.06
C ASP A 426 -31.43 3.52 -34.88
N GLU A 427 -30.54 2.91 -34.08
CA GLU A 427 -30.91 2.19 -32.86
C GLU A 427 -31.53 3.12 -31.82
N ILE A 428 -30.98 4.33 -31.64
CA ILE A 428 -31.53 5.33 -30.73
C ILE A 428 -32.98 5.66 -31.11
N LEU A 429 -33.23 5.94 -32.38
CA LEU A 429 -34.60 6.25 -32.85
C LEU A 429 -35.51 5.03 -32.82
N GLN A 430 -34.97 3.85 -33.09
CA GLN A 430 -35.71 2.61 -32.94
C GLN A 430 -36.19 2.42 -31.50
N ASP A 431 -35.31 2.62 -30.52
CA ASP A 431 -35.57 2.41 -29.09
C ASP A 431 -36.51 3.43 -28.46
N VAL A 432 -36.55 4.67 -28.98
CA VAL A 432 -37.33 5.75 -28.36
C VAL A 432 -38.52 6.23 -29.18
N PHE A 433 -38.59 5.86 -30.45
CA PHE A 433 -39.66 6.29 -31.34
C PHE A 433 -40.27 5.15 -32.15
N TYR A 434 -39.54 4.32 -32.89
CA TYR A 434 -40.24 3.31 -33.70
C TYR A 434 -40.77 2.13 -32.89
N GLN A 435 -40.05 1.71 -31.84
CA GLN A 435 -40.42 0.64 -30.90
C GLN A 435 -40.11 1.05 -29.45
N PRO A 436 -40.77 2.10 -28.93
CA PRO A 436 -40.42 2.68 -27.64
C PRO A 436 -40.67 1.67 -26.51
N SER A 437 -39.63 1.37 -25.73
CA SER A 437 -39.71 0.42 -24.61
C SER A 437 -39.00 0.97 -23.38
N ASN A 438 -39.62 0.79 -22.21
CA ASN A 438 -38.97 1.13 -20.92
C ASN A 438 -37.86 0.13 -20.54
N ARG A 439 -37.67 -0.92 -21.32
CA ARG A 439 -36.62 -1.93 -21.19
C ARG A 439 -35.46 -1.72 -22.16
N ALA A 440 -35.60 -0.76 -23.08
CA ALA A 440 -34.55 -0.45 -24.04
C ALA A 440 -33.34 0.17 -23.32
N PHE A 441 -32.14 -0.13 -23.80
CA PHE A 441 -30.90 0.43 -23.26
C PHE A 441 -30.93 1.97 -23.27
N THR A 442 -31.38 2.55 -24.38
CA THR A 442 -31.51 4.01 -24.54
C THR A 442 -32.41 4.63 -23.47
N TYR A 443 -33.49 3.95 -23.09
CA TYR A 443 -34.39 4.41 -22.02
C TYR A 443 -33.69 4.43 -20.66
N PHE A 444 -32.97 3.35 -20.32
CA PHE A 444 -32.22 3.28 -19.08
C PHE A 444 -31.15 4.37 -18.99
N VAL A 445 -30.37 4.58 -20.06
CA VAL A 445 -29.34 5.63 -20.09
C VAL A 445 -29.93 7.03 -19.88
N LEU A 446 -31.12 7.31 -20.43
CA LEU A 446 -31.75 8.62 -20.27
C LEU A 446 -32.22 8.90 -18.84
N PHE A 447 -32.70 7.87 -18.14
CA PHE A 447 -33.48 8.06 -16.90
C PHE A 447 -32.87 7.49 -15.62
N LEU A 448 -31.90 6.57 -15.70
CA LEU A 448 -31.24 6.05 -14.49
C LEU A 448 -30.21 7.07 -13.95
N PRO A 449 -30.19 7.32 -12.62
CA PRO A 449 -29.29 8.31 -12.01
C PRO A 449 -27.81 8.09 -12.33
N SER A 450 -27.36 6.84 -12.39
CA SER A 450 -25.97 6.44 -12.65
C SER A 450 -25.43 6.95 -13.99
N PHE A 451 -26.30 7.23 -14.96
CA PHE A 451 -25.91 7.73 -16.28
C PHE A 451 -25.97 9.24 -16.40
N LYS A 452 -26.45 9.98 -15.38
CA LYS A 452 -26.77 11.40 -15.45
C LYS A 452 -25.62 12.25 -16.01
N THR A 453 -24.38 11.91 -15.67
CA THR A 453 -23.15 12.63 -16.05
C THR A 453 -22.34 11.90 -17.13
N THR A 454 -22.86 10.82 -17.72
CA THR A 454 -22.11 10.03 -18.70
C THR A 454 -22.11 10.69 -20.08
N HIS A 455 -21.03 10.48 -20.85
CA HIS A 455 -20.97 10.97 -22.23
C HIS A 455 -22.03 10.29 -23.11
N THR A 456 -22.32 9.02 -22.85
CA THR A 456 -23.33 8.25 -23.60
C THR A 456 -24.73 8.85 -23.47
N ARG A 457 -25.11 9.31 -22.27
CA ARG A 457 -26.38 10.03 -22.08
C ARG A 457 -26.42 11.33 -22.87
N GLN A 458 -25.34 12.12 -22.82
CA GLN A 458 -25.24 13.35 -23.57
C GLN A 458 -25.34 13.10 -25.08
N TYR A 459 -24.65 12.08 -25.59
CA TYR A 459 -24.72 11.67 -27.00
C TYR A 459 -26.14 11.34 -27.44
N ILE A 460 -26.88 10.52 -26.68
CA ILE A 460 -28.27 10.18 -26.99
C ILE A 460 -29.15 11.44 -26.99
N VAL A 461 -29.01 12.30 -25.97
CA VAL A 461 -29.76 13.56 -25.89
C VAL A 461 -29.49 14.45 -27.11
N ASP A 462 -28.23 14.62 -27.51
CA ASP A 462 -27.85 15.45 -28.64
C ASP A 462 -28.41 14.91 -29.97
N LYS A 463 -28.41 13.58 -30.14
CA LYS A 463 -29.01 12.93 -31.31
C LYS A 463 -30.52 13.12 -31.38
N LEU A 464 -31.21 12.96 -30.25
CA LEU A 464 -32.66 13.19 -30.19
C LEU A 464 -33.03 14.66 -30.36
N LEU A 465 -32.21 15.58 -29.86
CA LEU A 465 -32.36 17.01 -30.14
C LEU A 465 -32.19 17.31 -31.64
N ALA A 466 -31.16 16.76 -32.28
CA ALA A 466 -30.95 16.91 -33.72
C ALA A 466 -32.13 16.36 -34.53
N GLN A 467 -32.67 15.20 -34.14
CA GLN A 467 -33.86 14.65 -34.79
C GLN A 467 -35.08 15.56 -34.61
N SER A 468 -35.30 16.10 -33.41
CA SER A 468 -36.43 17.00 -33.15
C SER A 468 -36.38 18.25 -34.05
N ILE A 469 -35.19 18.82 -34.23
CA ILE A 469 -34.96 19.97 -35.12
C ILE A 469 -35.21 19.57 -36.58
N SER A 470 -34.69 18.42 -37.02
CA SER A 470 -34.91 17.89 -38.37
C SER A 470 -36.39 17.74 -38.69
N TRP A 471 -37.17 17.15 -37.78
CA TRP A 471 -38.61 17.02 -37.95
C TRP A 471 -39.35 18.37 -37.97
N GLU A 472 -38.94 19.35 -37.16
CA GLU A 472 -39.55 20.69 -37.18
C GLU A 472 -39.28 21.44 -38.48
N GLU A 473 -38.02 21.43 -38.95
CA GLU A 473 -37.57 22.21 -40.11
C GLU A 473 -37.96 21.53 -41.42
N ILE A 474 -37.59 20.26 -41.56
CA ILE A 474 -37.71 19.51 -42.83
C ILE A 474 -39.08 18.84 -42.93
N GLY A 475 -39.61 18.33 -41.81
CA GLY A 475 -40.87 17.60 -41.73
C GLY A 475 -40.68 16.09 -41.50
N MET A 476 -41.80 15.39 -41.32
CA MET A 476 -41.80 13.94 -41.01
C MET A 476 -42.12 13.11 -42.25
N ARG A 477 -41.67 11.85 -42.24
CA ARG A 477 -42.05 10.84 -43.24
C ARG A 477 -43.38 10.18 -42.88
N TRP A 478 -43.99 9.51 -43.85
CA TRP A 478 -45.19 8.71 -43.62
C TRP A 478 -44.97 7.65 -42.54
N ASP A 479 -43.84 6.96 -42.58
CA ASP A 479 -43.52 5.89 -41.62
C ASP A 479 -43.43 6.43 -40.18
N ASP A 480 -42.96 7.66 -39.98
CA ASP A 480 -42.92 8.29 -38.66
C ASP A 480 -44.35 8.48 -38.08
N ILE A 481 -45.27 8.96 -38.91
CA ILE A 481 -46.68 9.18 -38.51
C ILE A 481 -47.37 7.84 -38.27
N SER A 482 -47.18 6.90 -39.19
CA SER A 482 -47.75 5.56 -39.12
C SER A 482 -47.27 4.80 -37.86
N ALA A 483 -46.00 4.95 -37.48
CA ALA A 483 -45.48 4.40 -36.23
C ALA A 483 -46.22 4.96 -35.01
N TRP A 484 -46.36 6.28 -34.91
CA TRP A 484 -47.04 6.95 -33.80
C TRP A 484 -48.52 6.56 -33.63
N GLU A 485 -49.24 6.43 -34.76
CA GLU A 485 -50.64 6.03 -34.77
C GLU A 485 -50.84 4.58 -34.27
N ARG A 486 -49.85 3.71 -34.48
CA ARG A 486 -49.89 2.29 -34.13
C ARG A 486 -49.41 1.96 -32.72
N TYR A 487 -48.92 2.94 -31.96
CA TYR A 487 -48.45 2.69 -30.60
C TYR A 487 -49.53 2.10 -29.70
N THR A 488 -49.10 1.15 -28.88
CA THR A 488 -49.84 0.77 -27.67
C THR A 488 -49.80 1.89 -26.63
N ASN A 489 -50.66 1.81 -25.61
CA ASN A 489 -50.67 2.79 -24.51
C ASN A 489 -49.32 2.85 -23.77
N GLU A 490 -48.66 1.70 -23.59
CA GLU A 490 -47.36 1.60 -22.92
C GLU A 490 -46.26 2.27 -23.77
N GLN A 491 -46.19 1.94 -25.06
CA GLN A 491 -45.28 2.56 -26.02
C GLN A 491 -45.45 4.09 -26.06
N ARG A 492 -46.70 4.56 -26.09
CA ARG A 492 -46.99 5.99 -26.09
C ARG A 492 -46.51 6.68 -24.82
N ALA A 493 -46.74 6.07 -23.64
CA ALA A 493 -46.25 6.62 -22.37
C ALA A 493 -44.71 6.70 -22.32
N VAL A 494 -44.01 5.71 -22.88
CA VAL A 494 -42.54 5.73 -22.99
C VAL A 494 -42.07 6.85 -23.90
N ALA A 495 -42.62 6.93 -25.12
CA ALA A 495 -42.27 7.97 -26.08
C ALA A 495 -42.56 9.37 -25.52
N ASP A 496 -43.75 9.59 -24.95
CA ASP A 496 -44.13 10.87 -24.33
C ASP A 496 -43.13 11.29 -23.24
N LYS A 497 -42.69 10.35 -22.40
CA LYS A 497 -41.69 10.62 -21.34
C LYS A 497 -40.33 11.00 -21.93
N VAL A 498 -39.84 10.26 -22.94
CA VAL A 498 -38.57 10.58 -23.61
C VAL A 498 -38.63 11.96 -24.25
N TRP A 499 -39.64 12.23 -25.06
CA TRP A 499 -39.73 13.48 -25.80
C TRP A 499 -40.08 14.68 -24.90
N ALA A 500 -40.77 14.47 -23.78
CA ALA A 500 -40.91 15.49 -22.73
C ALA A 500 -39.53 15.85 -22.12
N HIS A 501 -38.69 14.86 -21.84
CA HIS A 501 -37.34 15.08 -21.32
C HIS A 501 -36.45 15.85 -22.31
N ILE A 502 -36.51 15.50 -23.60
CA ILE A 502 -35.78 16.21 -24.66
C ILE A 502 -36.26 17.65 -24.78
N ARG A 503 -37.58 17.88 -24.72
CA ARG A 503 -38.16 19.23 -24.71
C ARG A 503 -37.65 20.07 -23.53
N GLU A 504 -37.66 19.52 -22.32
CA GLU A 504 -37.15 20.18 -21.12
C GLU A 504 -35.67 20.56 -21.25
N THR A 505 -34.88 19.70 -21.89
CA THR A 505 -33.44 19.93 -22.10
C THR A 505 -33.17 21.00 -23.17
N SER A 506 -33.99 21.05 -24.23
CA SER A 506 -33.80 21.94 -25.38
C SER A 506 -34.04 23.44 -25.10
N SER A 507 -34.70 23.78 -23.99
CA SER A 507 -35.25 25.13 -23.70
C SER A 507 -36.22 25.67 -24.77
N LYS A 508 -36.50 24.92 -25.85
CA LYS A 508 -37.44 25.24 -26.91
C LYS A 508 -38.79 24.57 -26.64
N LYS A 509 -39.87 25.19 -27.12
CA LYS A 509 -41.22 24.59 -27.11
C LYS A 509 -41.38 23.61 -28.27
N PHE A 510 -40.63 22.51 -28.26
CA PHE A 510 -40.89 21.38 -29.17
C PHE A 510 -42.16 20.65 -28.72
N GLU A 511 -43.16 20.53 -29.61
CA GLU A 511 -44.42 19.83 -29.35
C GLU A 511 -44.64 18.70 -30.37
N LEU A 512 -44.05 17.53 -30.10
CA LEU A 512 -44.09 16.36 -30.98
C LEU A 512 -45.52 16.00 -31.44
N VAL A 513 -46.46 15.92 -30.51
CA VAL A 513 -47.87 15.56 -30.81
C VAL A 513 -48.50 16.57 -31.79
N ARG A 514 -48.22 17.86 -31.62
CA ARG A 514 -48.72 18.91 -32.50
C ARG A 514 -48.08 18.81 -33.89
N LEU A 515 -46.78 18.53 -33.95
CA LEU A 515 -46.06 18.35 -35.20
C LEU A 515 -46.63 17.16 -35.98
N ILE A 516 -46.76 15.99 -35.35
CA ILE A 516 -47.33 14.79 -35.96
C ILE A 516 -48.75 15.07 -36.47
N LYS A 517 -49.59 15.73 -35.67
CA LYS A 517 -50.95 16.10 -36.10
C LYS A 517 -50.92 17.01 -37.33
N THR A 518 -50.08 18.05 -37.31
CA THR A 518 -49.96 19.01 -38.43
C THR A 518 -49.48 18.33 -39.71
N GLU A 519 -48.52 17.41 -39.62
CA GLU A 519 -48.03 16.66 -40.77
C GLU A 519 -49.07 15.63 -41.25
N ASN A 520 -49.81 15.00 -40.35
CA ASN A 520 -50.89 14.08 -40.72
C ASN A 520 -52.02 14.83 -41.44
N ASP A 521 -52.45 15.99 -40.93
CA ASP A 521 -53.49 16.81 -41.57
C ASP A 521 -53.09 17.19 -43.01
N LYS A 522 -51.84 17.62 -43.22
CA LYS A 522 -51.29 17.91 -44.56
C LYS A 522 -51.26 16.68 -45.46
N MET A 523 -50.94 15.52 -44.91
CA MET A 523 -50.93 14.28 -45.66
C MET A 523 -52.35 13.85 -46.04
N GLN A 524 -53.30 13.92 -45.11
CA GLN A 524 -54.71 13.58 -45.38
C GLN A 524 -55.30 14.48 -46.46
N GLU A 525 -55.00 15.79 -46.45
CA GLU A 525 -55.42 16.70 -47.51
C GLU A 525 -54.94 16.23 -48.90
N LYS A 526 -53.67 15.84 -49.01
CA LYS A 526 -53.10 15.34 -50.27
C LYS A 526 -53.69 13.99 -50.67
N LEU A 527 -53.94 13.09 -49.72
CA LEU A 527 -54.60 11.80 -49.96
C LEU A 527 -56.06 11.96 -50.39
N GLU A 528 -56.78 12.96 -49.86
CA GLU A 528 -58.12 13.31 -50.30
C GLU A 528 -58.12 13.75 -51.77
N ILE A 529 -57.14 14.57 -52.18
CA ILE A 529 -56.97 14.98 -53.58
C ILE A 529 -56.71 13.77 -54.49
N ILE A 530 -55.82 12.86 -54.05
CA ILE A 530 -55.52 11.60 -54.75
C ILE A 530 -56.75 10.70 -54.89
N LYS A 531 -57.69 10.71 -53.95
CA LYS A 531 -58.92 9.90 -54.04
C LYS A 531 -60.03 10.59 -54.84
N MET A 532 -60.23 11.89 -54.62
CA MET A 532 -61.35 12.65 -55.16
C MET A 532 -61.22 12.89 -56.66
N ILE A 533 -60.04 13.31 -57.14
CA ILE A 533 -59.85 13.68 -58.55
C ILE A 533 -60.05 12.49 -59.48
N PRO A 534 -59.46 11.29 -59.25
CA PRO A 534 -59.69 10.14 -60.12
C PRO A 534 -61.16 9.74 -60.19
N SER A 535 -61.88 9.79 -59.05
CA SER A 535 -63.32 9.52 -59.03
C SER A 535 -64.10 10.51 -59.89
N CYS A 536 -63.78 11.80 -59.83
CA CYS A 536 -64.41 12.81 -60.69
C CYS A 536 -64.07 12.61 -62.16
N LEU A 537 -62.81 12.29 -62.48
CA LEU A 537 -62.38 11.99 -63.86
C LEU A 537 -63.08 10.75 -64.42
N ASP A 538 -63.25 9.71 -63.61
CA ASP A 538 -63.98 8.50 -63.99
C ASP A 538 -65.47 8.78 -64.19
N PHE A 539 -66.06 9.61 -63.32
CA PHE A 539 -67.49 9.84 -63.31
C PHE A 539 -67.95 10.89 -64.33
N TYR A 540 -67.16 11.93 -64.61
CA TYR A 540 -67.57 13.06 -65.46
C TYR A 540 -66.78 13.16 -66.76
N CYS A 541 -65.57 12.63 -66.80
CA CYS A 541 -64.63 12.80 -67.91
C CYS A 541 -64.26 11.43 -68.51
N SER A 542 -65.19 10.46 -68.51
CA SER A 542 -64.90 9.07 -68.89
C SER A 542 -64.25 8.93 -70.27
N ASN A 543 -64.57 9.84 -71.19
CA ASN A 543 -64.12 9.83 -72.60
C ASN A 543 -63.05 10.90 -72.88
N ALA A 544 -62.52 11.59 -71.87
CA ALA A 544 -61.50 12.61 -72.05
C ALA A 544 -60.15 11.99 -72.44
N THR A 545 -59.47 12.56 -73.45
CA THR A 545 -58.23 12.02 -74.02
C THR A 545 -57.01 12.15 -73.10
N ASP A 546 -57.04 13.11 -72.20
CA ASP A 546 -55.98 13.44 -71.23
C ASP A 546 -56.18 12.79 -69.84
N LYS A 547 -57.27 12.05 -69.65
CA LYS A 547 -57.63 11.40 -68.38
C LYS A 547 -56.50 10.53 -67.79
N GLN A 548 -55.83 9.74 -68.62
CA GLN A 548 -54.77 8.84 -68.16
C GLN A 548 -53.55 9.62 -67.65
N GLN A 549 -53.17 10.70 -68.33
CA GLN A 549 -52.08 11.57 -67.89
C GLN A 549 -52.31 12.09 -66.46
N TYR A 550 -53.52 12.56 -66.14
CA TYR A 550 -53.84 13.01 -64.79
C TYR A 550 -53.84 11.88 -63.75
N LYS A 551 -54.30 10.68 -64.13
CA LYS A 551 -54.22 9.50 -63.25
C LYS A 551 -52.77 9.10 -62.94
N ASP A 552 -51.90 9.12 -63.95
CA ASP A 552 -50.48 8.80 -63.77
C ASP A 552 -49.79 9.84 -62.87
N LEU A 553 -50.10 11.14 -63.03
CA LEU A 553 -49.62 12.19 -62.13
C LEU A 553 -50.06 11.94 -60.68
N LEU A 554 -51.34 11.61 -60.45
CA LEU A 554 -51.86 11.33 -59.10
C LEU A 554 -51.25 10.07 -58.48
N GLN A 555 -51.02 9.02 -59.29
CA GLN A 555 -50.32 7.82 -58.85
C GLN A 555 -48.87 8.12 -58.48
N ASN A 556 -48.18 8.99 -59.21
CA ASN A 556 -46.82 9.43 -58.87
C ASN A 556 -46.77 10.19 -57.54
N ILE A 557 -47.77 11.03 -57.25
CA ILE A 557 -47.89 11.68 -55.93
C ILE A 557 -48.12 10.62 -54.85
N ALA A 558 -49.02 9.67 -55.07
CA ALA A 558 -49.30 8.59 -54.12
C ALA A 558 -48.04 7.76 -53.81
N ASN A 559 -47.29 7.36 -54.85
CA ASN A 559 -46.04 6.62 -54.70
C ASN A 559 -44.96 7.45 -53.97
N SER A 560 -45.00 8.78 -54.09
CA SER A 560 -44.00 9.65 -53.48
C SER A 560 -44.12 9.75 -51.95
N PHE A 561 -45.28 9.44 -51.36
CA PHE A 561 -45.44 9.39 -49.90
C PHE A 561 -44.67 8.25 -49.24
N THR A 562 -44.35 7.20 -49.98
CA THR A 562 -43.67 6.01 -49.45
C THR A 562 -42.26 6.34 -48.97
N ASP A 563 -41.52 7.19 -49.70
CA ASP A 563 -40.09 7.43 -49.44
C ASP A 563 -39.74 8.89 -49.13
N LYS A 564 -40.67 9.84 -49.34
CA LYS A 564 -40.40 11.28 -49.16
C LYS A 564 -41.01 11.83 -47.88
N ILE A 565 -40.40 12.92 -47.44
CA ILE A 565 -40.93 13.76 -46.36
C ILE A 565 -42.26 14.39 -46.83
N ILE A 566 -43.28 14.34 -45.99
CA ILE A 566 -44.66 14.73 -46.36
C ILE A 566 -44.72 16.15 -46.90
N ARG A 567 -43.96 17.08 -46.33
CA ARG A 567 -43.89 18.49 -46.78
C ARG A 567 -43.36 18.65 -48.20
N THR A 568 -42.43 17.79 -48.63
CA THR A 568 -41.75 17.92 -49.93
C THR A 568 -42.54 17.28 -51.07
N VAL A 569 -43.60 16.53 -50.77
CA VAL A 569 -44.55 16.04 -51.78
C VAL A 569 -45.37 17.21 -52.32
N VAL A 570 -45.01 17.72 -53.49
CA VAL A 570 -45.71 18.84 -54.15
C VAL A 570 -46.83 18.30 -55.04
N ILE A 571 -47.99 18.94 -55.00
CA ILE A 571 -49.06 18.70 -55.96
C ILE A 571 -48.70 19.47 -57.23
N PRO A 572 -48.58 18.81 -58.40
CA PRO A 572 -48.30 19.51 -59.65
C PRO A 572 -49.38 20.54 -59.97
N ASP A 573 -48.99 21.70 -60.51
CA ASP A 573 -49.90 22.80 -60.84
C ASP A 573 -51.13 22.36 -61.67
N ASP A 574 -50.94 21.41 -62.57
CA ASP A 574 -52.01 20.89 -63.42
C ASP A 574 -53.05 20.09 -62.64
N ILE A 575 -52.63 19.41 -61.56
CA ILE A 575 -53.55 18.77 -60.61
C ILE A 575 -54.19 19.81 -59.69
N GLU A 576 -53.41 20.79 -59.24
CA GLU A 576 -53.89 21.81 -58.30
C GLU A 576 -55.02 22.66 -58.90
N LYS A 577 -54.94 22.99 -60.19
CA LYS A 577 -56.02 23.66 -60.96
C LYS A 577 -57.34 22.86 -60.97
N LEU A 578 -57.27 21.53 -60.87
CA LEU A 578 -58.45 20.66 -60.88
C LEU A 578 -59.13 20.59 -59.50
N VAL A 579 -58.42 20.87 -58.41
CA VAL A 579 -58.93 20.70 -57.03
C VAL A 579 -60.24 21.46 -56.78
N PRO A 580 -60.38 22.77 -57.12
CA PRO A 580 -61.63 23.51 -56.86
C PRO A 580 -62.82 22.95 -57.64
N ILE A 581 -62.59 22.48 -58.87
CA ILE A 581 -63.62 21.90 -59.73
C ILE A 581 -64.02 20.53 -59.19
N ALA A 582 -63.04 19.68 -58.88
CA ALA A 582 -63.26 18.36 -58.30
C ALA A 582 -64.03 18.44 -56.97
N LYS A 583 -63.69 19.37 -56.06
CA LYS A 583 -64.44 19.58 -54.80
C LYS A 583 -65.91 19.90 -55.03
N ARG A 584 -66.23 20.69 -56.06
CA ARG A 584 -67.63 20.99 -56.43
C ARG A 584 -68.32 19.78 -57.04
N LEU A 585 -67.66 19.09 -57.99
CA LEU A 585 -68.20 17.95 -58.71
C LEU A 585 -68.39 16.71 -57.83
N ASP A 586 -67.55 16.52 -56.81
CA ASP A 586 -67.62 15.42 -55.86
C ASP A 586 -68.90 15.48 -54.99
N LEU A 587 -69.37 16.69 -54.66
CA LEU A 587 -70.66 16.87 -53.99
C LEU A 587 -71.83 16.41 -54.87
N TYR A 588 -71.76 16.68 -56.17
CA TYR A 588 -72.77 16.26 -57.13
C TYR A 588 -72.68 14.76 -57.44
N SER A 589 -71.48 14.17 -57.51
CA SER A 589 -71.32 12.75 -57.79
C SER A 589 -71.92 11.88 -56.68
N LYS A 590 -71.89 12.38 -55.45
CA LYS A 590 -72.50 11.74 -54.27
C LYS A 590 -74.00 12.04 -54.12
N SER A 591 -74.59 12.88 -54.98
CA SER A 591 -76.01 13.24 -54.93
C SER A 591 -76.89 12.23 -55.68
N ASN A 592 -77.84 11.61 -54.97
CA ASN A 592 -78.82 10.70 -55.57
C ASN A 592 -79.66 11.35 -56.68
N VAL A 593 -79.98 12.64 -56.55
CA VAL A 593 -80.77 13.37 -57.55
C VAL A 593 -79.99 13.52 -58.85
N TRP A 594 -78.68 13.74 -58.74
CA TRP A 594 -77.80 13.87 -59.90
C TRP A 594 -77.57 12.53 -60.60
N HIS A 595 -77.44 11.45 -59.83
CA HIS A 595 -77.42 10.09 -60.37
C HIS A 595 -78.68 9.77 -61.17
N LEU A 596 -79.86 10.11 -60.64
CA LEU A 596 -81.14 9.91 -61.33
C LEU A 596 -81.25 10.76 -62.60
N PHE A 597 -80.83 12.02 -62.56
CA PHE A 597 -80.81 12.91 -63.72
C PHE A 597 -79.98 12.33 -64.87
N ARG A 598 -78.81 11.77 -64.58
CA ARG A 598 -77.91 11.25 -65.60
C ARG A 598 -78.32 9.91 -66.23
N GLN A 599 -79.13 9.13 -65.51
CA GLN A 599 -79.68 7.86 -66.01
C GLN A 599 -80.90 8.07 -66.92
N GLN A 600 -81.44 9.30 -67.00
CA GLN A 600 -82.49 9.61 -67.95
C GLN A 600 -81.89 9.67 -69.37
N PRO A 601 -82.41 8.91 -70.34
CA PRO A 601 -81.96 9.01 -71.72
C PRO A 601 -82.25 10.42 -72.22
N MET A 602 -81.22 11.15 -72.64
CA MET A 602 -81.41 12.43 -73.30
C MET A 602 -82.08 12.18 -74.66
N THR A 603 -83.41 12.25 -74.69
CA THR A 603 -84.14 12.45 -75.93
C THR A 603 -83.93 13.90 -76.36
N CYS A 604 -82.91 14.14 -77.19
CA CYS A 604 -82.81 15.37 -77.97
C CYS A 604 -84.06 15.46 -78.86
N LYS A 605 -84.79 16.57 -78.76
CA LYS A 605 -85.72 17.01 -79.81
C LYS A 605 -84.99 17.86 -80.82
#